data_AF-A0A3B9G392-F1
#
_entry.id   AF-A0A3B9G392-F1
#
_cell.length_a   1.000
_cell.length_b   1.000
_cell.length_c   1.000
_cell.angle_alpha   90.00
_cell.angle_beta   90.00
_cell.angle_gamma   90.00
#
_symmetry.space_group_name_H-M   'P 1'
#
loop_
_entity.id
_entity.type
_entity.pdbx_description
1 polymer ?
#
loop_
_entity_poly.entity_id
_entity_poly.type
_entity_poly.pdbx_seq_one_letter_code
_entity_poly.pdbx_strand_id
1 'polypeptide(L)'
;MTKDYAYRFWTGLFRLLRTEPESRVMENPAAAFAEKAKAGAFDSLSDEEYEAQLNDVEQENALFGYQKFATSYVIMLKALRRLELNDTEMHTLLRILINASVRTDFRKEREVK
;
A
#
# COMPACT_ATOMS: atom_id res chain seq x y z
N MET A 1 1.11 -8.52 8.29
CA MET A 1 1.97 -7.33 8.17
C MET A 1 2.64 -7.05 9.49
N THR A 2 3.94 -7.29 9.55
CA THR A 2 4.79 -6.74 10.62
C THR A 2 4.74 -5.20 10.61
N LYS A 3 5.00 -4.54 11.75
CA LYS A 3 4.94 -3.06 11.84
C LYS A 3 5.90 -2.37 10.88
N ASP A 4 7.12 -2.91 10.76
CA ASP A 4 8.17 -2.39 9.88
C ASP A 4 7.78 -2.53 8.40
N TYR A 5 7.22 -3.68 8.02
CA TYR A 5 6.69 -3.90 6.68
C TYR A 5 5.52 -2.97 6.35
N ALA A 6 4.54 -2.85 7.25
CA ALA A 6 3.43 -1.92 7.10
C ALA A 6 3.92 -0.47 6.92
N TYR A 7 4.88 -0.03 7.74
CA TYR A 7 5.45 1.31 7.62
C TYR A 7 6.05 1.57 6.23
N ARG A 8 6.85 0.62 5.71
CA ARG A 8 7.43 0.71 4.36
C ARG A 8 6.35 0.75 3.27
N PHE A 9 5.39 -0.17 3.35
CA PHE A 9 4.28 -0.26 2.39
C PHE A 9 3.51 1.06 2.31
N TRP A 10 2.99 1.55 3.45
CA TRP A 10 2.19 2.77 3.50
C TRP A 10 2.99 4.00 3.08
N THR A 11 4.25 4.11 3.50
CA THR A 11 5.12 5.22 3.09
C THR A 11 5.37 5.22 1.58
N GLY A 12 5.62 4.05 1.00
CA GLY A 12 5.80 3.90 -0.45
C GLY A 12 4.55 4.29 -1.23
N LEU A 13 3.40 3.75 -0.83
CA LEU A 13 2.12 4.02 -1.48
C LEU A 13 1.73 5.50 -1.41
N PHE A 14 1.83 6.14 -0.24
CA PHE A 14 1.52 7.57 -0.10
C PHE A 14 2.47 8.47 -0.91
N ARG A 15 3.75 8.10 -1.03
CA ARG A 15 4.68 8.85 -1.88
C ARG A 15 4.24 8.81 -3.33
N LEU A 16 3.93 7.62 -3.85
CA LEU A 16 3.45 7.45 -5.23
C LEU A 16 2.17 8.27 -5.49
N LEU A 17 1.21 8.21 -4.58
CA LEU A 17 -0.05 8.95 -4.68
C LEU A 17 0.14 10.48 -4.69
N ARG A 18 1.21 10.99 -4.06
CA ARG A 18 1.48 12.42 -3.97
C ARG A 18 2.27 12.96 -5.16
N THR A 19 3.18 12.15 -5.71
CA THR A 19 4.14 12.59 -6.73
C THR A 19 3.68 12.37 -8.15
N GLU A 20 2.73 11.46 -8.38
CA GLU A 20 2.27 11.12 -9.72
C GLU A 20 0.87 11.69 -9.98
N PRO A 21 0.70 12.54 -11.01
CA PRO A 21 -0.59 13.15 -11.34
C PRO A 21 -1.61 12.14 -11.87
N GLU A 22 -1.16 10.94 -12.27
CA GLU A 22 -2.01 9.84 -12.72
C GLU A 22 -1.78 8.57 -11.89
N SER A 23 -2.78 7.69 -11.87
CA SER A 23 -2.73 6.44 -11.12
C SER A 23 -1.67 5.49 -11.69
N ARG A 24 -0.52 5.36 -11.02
CA ARG A 24 0.55 4.44 -11.44
C ARG A 24 0.09 2.98 -11.39
N VAL A 25 0.36 2.23 -12.45
CA VAL A 25 0.27 0.77 -12.45
C VAL A 25 1.45 0.19 -11.67
N MET A 26 1.14 -0.62 -10.65
CA MET A 26 2.10 -1.32 -9.82
C MET A 26 2.03 -2.82 -10.10
N GLU A 27 3.18 -3.48 -10.11
CA GLU A 27 3.26 -4.94 -10.14
C GLU A 27 3.06 -5.50 -8.73
N ASN A 28 2.33 -6.61 -8.64
CA ASN A 28 2.06 -7.30 -7.40
C ASN A 28 3.35 -7.96 -6.85
N PRO A 29 3.78 -7.60 -5.63
CA PRO A 29 5.00 -8.16 -5.02
C PRO A 29 5.00 -9.67 -4.86
N ALA A 30 3.82 -10.31 -4.85
CA ALA A 30 3.69 -11.77 -4.83
C ALA A 30 4.38 -12.44 -6.04
N ALA A 31 4.40 -11.79 -7.21
CA ALA A 31 5.09 -12.30 -8.39
C ALA A 31 6.61 -12.38 -8.15
N ALA A 32 7.20 -11.28 -7.68
CA ALA A 32 8.63 -11.22 -7.36
C ALA A 32 9.01 -12.13 -6.18
N PHE A 33 8.12 -12.28 -5.19
CA PHE A 33 8.32 -13.20 -4.08
C PHE A 33 8.39 -14.66 -4.59
N ALA A 34 7.45 -15.07 -5.43
CA ALA A 34 7.42 -16.42 -5.99
C ALA A 34 8.66 -16.73 -6.86
N GLU A 35 9.16 -15.75 -7.61
CA GLU A 35 10.40 -15.88 -8.37
C GLU A 35 11.62 -16.06 -7.45
N LYS A 36 11.73 -15.24 -6.40
CA LYS A 36 12.80 -15.36 -5.39
C LYS A 36 12.77 -16.70 -4.66
N ALA A 37 11.58 -17.16 -4.29
CA ALA A 37 11.40 -18.45 -3.63
C ALA A 37 11.88 -19.61 -4.52
N LYS A 38 11.52 -19.60 -5.82
CA LYS A 38 12.00 -20.59 -6.79
C LYS A 38 13.52 -20.56 -6.99
N ALA A 39 14.14 -19.40 -6.80
CA ALA A 39 15.58 -19.23 -6.90
C ALA A 39 16.35 -19.61 -5.62
N GLY A 40 15.66 -20.11 -4.57
CA GLY A 40 16.28 -20.48 -3.31
C GLY A 40 16.68 -19.28 -2.44
N ALA A 41 16.16 -18.08 -2.73
CA ALA A 41 16.54 -16.85 -2.01
C ALA A 41 16.16 -16.87 -0.51
N PHE A 42 15.32 -17.82 -0.11
CA PHE A 42 14.81 -17.98 1.24
C PHE A 42 15.30 -19.28 1.91
N ASP A 43 16.18 -20.05 1.26
CA ASP A 43 16.65 -21.35 1.77
C ASP A 43 17.43 -21.24 3.09
N SER A 44 17.96 -20.05 3.38
CA SER A 44 18.66 -19.76 4.63
C SER A 44 17.75 -19.29 5.78
N LEU A 45 16.46 -19.08 5.51
CA LEU A 45 15.50 -18.66 6.53
C LEU A 45 15.02 -19.88 7.32
N SER A 46 14.71 -19.67 8.60
CA SER A 46 13.89 -20.64 9.34
C SER A 46 12.46 -20.66 8.79
N ASP A 47 11.74 -21.75 9.07
CA ASP A 47 10.33 -21.89 8.69
C ASP A 47 9.49 -20.71 9.23
N GLU A 48 9.73 -20.29 10.46
CA GLU A 48 9.02 -19.17 11.11
C GLU A 48 9.28 -17.83 10.39
N GLU A 49 10.52 -17.58 9.98
CA GLU A 49 10.90 -16.37 9.24
C GLU A 49 10.32 -16.35 7.82
N TYR A 50 10.32 -17.51 7.15
CA TYR A 50 9.71 -17.66 5.83
C TYR A 50 8.19 -17.43 5.90
N GLU A 51 7.50 -18.06 6.85
CA GLU A 51 6.06 -17.91 7.03
C GLU A 51 5.68 -16.46 7.38
N ALA A 52 6.49 -15.76 8.18
CA ALA A 52 6.28 -14.35 8.45
C ALA A 52 6.34 -13.49 7.17
N GLN A 53 7.32 -13.75 6.29
CA GLN A 53 7.43 -13.05 5.00
C GLN A 53 6.28 -13.42 4.04
N LEU A 54 5.91 -14.70 3.99
CA LEU A 54 4.81 -15.18 3.17
C LEU A 54 3.49 -14.52 3.58
N ASN A 55 3.21 -14.42 4.88
CA ASN A 55 2.02 -13.74 5.41
C ASN A 55 2.01 -12.24 5.08
N ASP A 56 3.15 -11.56 5.15
CA ASP A 56 3.26 -10.15 4.77
C ASP A 56 2.95 -9.94 3.28
N VAL A 57 3.51 -10.80 2.41
CA VAL A 57 3.25 -10.79 0.96
C VAL A 57 1.80 -11.15 0.64
N GLU A 58 1.20 -12.12 1.32
CA GLU A 58 -0.19 -12.51 1.08
C GLU A 58 -1.17 -11.38 1.46
N GLN A 59 -0.87 -10.62 2.51
CA GLN A 59 -1.65 -9.44 2.86
C GLN A 59 -1.55 -8.35 1.77
N GLU A 60 -0.38 -8.10 1.20
CA GLU A 60 -0.25 -7.19 0.04
C GLU A 60 -0.96 -7.75 -1.20
N ASN A 61 -0.81 -9.03 -1.51
CA ASN A 61 -1.45 -9.70 -2.64
C ASN A 61 -2.97 -9.50 -2.62
N ALA A 62 -3.56 -9.57 -1.43
CA ALA A 62 -4.98 -9.32 -1.24
C ALA A 62 -5.38 -7.84 -1.48
N LEU A 63 -4.49 -6.86 -1.22
CA LEU A 63 -4.69 -5.46 -1.58
C LEU A 63 -4.64 -5.22 -3.10
N PHE A 64 -3.84 -6.00 -3.83
CA PHE A 64 -3.88 -6.05 -5.29
C PHE A 64 -5.15 -6.77 -5.80
N GLY A 65 -5.88 -7.47 -4.93
CA GLY A 65 -7.01 -8.33 -5.29
C GLY A 65 -6.58 -9.51 -6.13
N TYR A 66 -5.41 -10.08 -5.83
CA TYR A 66 -4.87 -11.26 -6.49
C TYR A 66 -4.61 -11.07 -7.99
N GLN A 67 -4.52 -9.83 -8.45
CA GLN A 67 -4.14 -9.48 -9.82
C GLN A 67 -2.64 -9.27 -9.92
N LYS A 68 -2.06 -9.57 -11.09
CA LYS A 68 -0.63 -9.32 -11.35
C LYS A 68 -0.28 -7.83 -11.30
N PHE A 69 -1.22 -6.98 -11.69
CA PHE A 69 -1.07 -5.53 -11.67
C PHE A 69 -2.29 -4.86 -11.06
N ALA A 70 -2.09 -3.75 -10.36
CA ALA A 70 -3.15 -2.88 -9.88
C ALA A 70 -2.66 -1.43 -9.86
N THR A 71 -3.58 -0.47 -9.94
CA THR A 71 -3.19 0.94 -9.82
C THR A 71 -3.05 1.35 -8.36
N SER A 72 -2.19 2.34 -8.08
CA SER A 72 -1.99 2.88 -6.73
C SER A 72 -3.30 3.34 -6.06
N TYR A 73 -4.26 3.87 -6.84
CA TYR A 73 -5.59 4.25 -6.32
C TYR A 73 -6.42 3.05 -5.92
N VAL A 74 -6.43 1.98 -6.74
CA VAL A 74 -7.18 0.75 -6.41
C VAL A 74 -6.60 0.10 -5.17
N ILE A 75 -5.27 0.04 -5.05
CA ILE A 75 -4.58 -0.51 -3.88
C ILE A 75 -4.95 0.30 -2.64
N MET A 76 -4.89 1.64 -2.72
CA MET A 76 -5.23 2.52 -1.60
C MET A 76 -6.69 2.35 -1.14
N LEU A 77 -7.64 2.35 -2.07
CA LEU A 77 -9.06 2.20 -1.74
C LEU A 77 -9.36 0.83 -1.11
N LYS A 78 -8.75 -0.24 -1.61
CA LYS A 78 -8.89 -1.58 -1.01
C LYS A 78 -8.26 -1.64 0.38
N ALA A 79 -7.11 -1.01 0.57
CA ALA A 79 -6.44 -0.97 1.86
C ALA A 79 -7.29 -0.22 2.90
N LEU A 80 -7.79 0.97 2.56
CA LEU A 80 -8.66 1.75 3.44
C LEU A 80 -9.95 0.99 3.82
N ARG A 81 -10.54 0.22 2.91
CA ARG A 81 -11.73 -0.61 3.18
C ARG A 81 -11.49 -1.76 4.14
N ARG A 82 -10.24 -2.19 4.30
CA ARG A 82 -9.84 -3.32 5.16
C ARG A 82 -9.23 -2.87 6.49
N LEU A 83 -8.92 -1.58 6.64
CA LEU A 83 -8.43 -1.05 7.90
C LEU A 83 -9.54 -1.09 8.94
N GLU A 84 -9.35 -1.93 9.96
CA GLU A 84 -10.14 -1.89 11.18
C GLU A 84 -9.63 -0.73 12.03
N LEU A 85 -10.34 0.40 11.96
CA LEU A 85 -10.04 1.60 12.72
C LEU A 85 -10.97 1.70 13.92
N ASN A 86 -10.41 1.93 15.10
CA ASN A 86 -11.23 2.33 16.24
C ASN A 86 -11.66 3.80 16.12
N ASP A 87 -12.61 4.23 16.96
CA ASP A 87 -13.16 5.59 16.91
C ASP A 87 -12.09 6.69 17.03
N THR A 88 -11.07 6.46 17.87
CA THR A 88 -9.99 7.45 18.08
C THR A 88 -9.11 7.58 16.84
N GLU A 89 -8.78 6.48 16.19
CA GLU A 89 -8.01 6.44 14.95
C GLU A 89 -8.81 7.07 13.80
N MET A 90 -10.10 6.73 13.70
CA MET A 90 -11.00 7.30 12.70
C MET A 90 -11.12 8.82 12.86
N HIS A 91 -11.36 9.32 14.08
CA HIS A 91 -11.39 10.76 14.35
C HIS A 91 -10.07 11.45 14.05
N THR A 92 -8.94 10.80 14.31
CA THR A 92 -7.61 11.33 13.99
C THR A 92 -7.43 11.49 12.48
N LEU A 93 -7.79 10.47 11.71
CA LEU A 93 -7.73 10.52 10.24
C LEU A 93 -8.66 11.60 9.69
N LEU A 94 -9.91 11.67 10.16
CA LEU A 94 -10.87 12.69 9.73
C LEU A 94 -10.35 14.11 10.03
N ARG A 95 -9.76 14.33 11.21
CA ARG A 95 -9.18 15.64 11.55
C ARG A 95 -8.04 16.04 10.62
N ILE A 96 -7.19 15.09 10.23
CA ILE A 96 -6.11 15.34 9.26
C ILE A 96 -6.71 15.76 7.91
N LEU A 97 -7.72 15.03 7.43
CA LEU A 97 -8.39 15.32 6.16
C LEU A 97 -9.11 16.67 6.17
N ILE A 98 -9.84 16.99 7.23
CA ILE A 98 -10.52 18.29 7.42
C ILE A 98 -9.50 19.42 7.36
N ASN A 99 -8.43 19.34 8.16
CA ASN A 99 -7.39 20.37 8.19
C ASN A 99 -6.69 20.51 6.83
N ALA A 100 -6.45 19.41 6.13
CA ALA A 100 -5.88 19.43 4.79
C ALA A 100 -6.85 20.09 3.78
N SER A 101 -8.14 19.79 3.85
CA SER A 101 -9.13 20.35 2.92
C SER A 101 -9.30 21.86 3.03
N VAL A 102 -9.10 22.44 4.22
CA VAL A 102 -9.21 23.90 4.43
C VAL A 102 -8.05 24.66 3.77
N ARG A 103 -6.89 24.03 3.61
CA ARG A 103 -5.70 24.62 2.99
C ARG A 103 -5.49 24.21 1.52
N THR A 104 -6.28 23.26 1.01
CA THR A 104 -6.18 22.76 -0.36
C THR A 104 -7.21 23.44 -1.24
N ASP A 105 -6.75 24.08 -2.31
CA ASP A 105 -7.63 24.60 -3.36
C ASP A 105 -7.94 23.49 -4.37
N PHE A 106 -9.08 22.82 -4.19
CA PHE A 106 -9.54 21.75 -5.08
C PHE A 106 -9.98 22.24 -6.47
N ARG A 107 -10.03 23.56 -6.72
CA ARG A 107 -10.43 24.13 -8.02
C ARG A 107 -9.22 24.44 -8.92
N LYS A 108 -8.00 24.34 -8.41
CA LYS A 108 -6.76 24.64 -9.15
C LYS A 108 -6.25 23.49 -10.03
N GLU A 109 -7.15 22.77 -10.69
CA GLU A 109 -6.76 21.89 -11.80
C GLU A 109 -7.22 22.52 -13.12
N ARG A 110 -6.23 23.04 -13.85
CA ARG A 110 -6.15 23.37 -15.30
C ARG A 110 -5.61 24.78 -15.56
N GLU A 111 -4.33 25.01 -15.25
CA GLU A 111 -3.47 25.87 -16.10
C GLU A 111 -2.04 25.33 -16.05
N VAL A 112 -1.76 24.26 -16.79
CA VAL A 112 -0.40 23.99 -17.25
C VAL A 112 -0.49 23.91 -18.77
N LYS A 113 0.13 24.90 -19.41
CA LYS A 113 0.30 25.05 -20.86
C LYS A 113 1.19 23.95 -21.43
#